data_AF-A0A9P7PCN3-F1
#
_entry.id   AF-A0A9P7PCN3-F1
#
_cell.length_a   1.000
_cell.length_b   1.000
_cell.length_c   1.000
_cell.angle_alpha   90.00
_cell.angle_beta   90.00
_cell.angle_gamma   90.00
#
_symmetry.space_group_name_H-M   'P 1'
#
loop_
_entity.id
_entity.type
_entity.pdbx_description
1 polymer ?
#
loop_
_entity_poly.entity_id
_entity_poly.type
_entity_poly.pdbx_seq_one_letter_code
_entity_poly.pdbx_strand_id
1 'polypeptide(L)'
;MVLSGLGGLVSVSGRRRASTAASSSHSSVDETRSPVENDADTQVMEPDQGNVLSHIISQLRPGADLSRVVLPTFILEPRSMLERITNFMCHPEMLLHIPDIDDPVERFVSVVKFYLSGWHIRPPGVKKPLNPILGEIFSCYWQLDADKRAYYISEQTSHHPPKSSYFYMAPDHHIRIDGTLKPRSRFLGNSAASLMEGVAYLSLLNRGKNAEVGEQYILTQPNMYARGILFGKMKYELGDHSFVRCPELDLTADIDFKTKGWVSGTYNAIGGFIKRESTGEVLYELSGLWSDEMCIKDMKTGHKDVFFNAAKSQPSAPQIRPLEEQEDRESQKLWLSTVKAVKERNHEVATNEKTKIEDRQREEAAKRAQDGVEWQPRLFRRVKSTDVVGEDLEWIIHTHVDPHASAEEQTKQMLSIYPIVDGQKLDGNLVIPPRKESASKAIPAESSESPTSSSDKVAAEAPIVVPVAVPAAVVEEEKLPSEIADLLQSTGKPAEAGPLLSFTDEMKKDLPNAKQ
;
A
#
# COMPACT_ATOMS: atom_id res chain seq x y z
N MET A 1 -13.85 -67.35 6.67
CA MET A 1 -12.92 -68.49 6.65
C MET A 1 -12.26 -68.51 5.29
N VAL A 2 -10.94 -68.56 5.09
CA VAL A 2 -9.74 -68.57 5.98
C VAL A 2 -8.70 -67.71 5.21
N LEU A 3 -7.98 -66.75 5.80
CA LEU A 3 -6.66 -66.90 6.44
C LEU A 3 -5.64 -67.78 5.67
N SER A 4 -4.35 -67.49 5.87
CA SER A 4 -3.15 -68.22 5.38
C SER A 4 -2.88 -68.17 3.86
N GLY A 5 -1.62 -68.14 3.40
CA GLY A 5 -0.36 -68.01 4.17
C GLY A 5 0.84 -68.65 3.46
N LEU A 6 2.04 -68.41 4.03
CA LEU A 6 3.35 -69.00 3.67
C LEU A 6 3.95 -68.54 2.32
N GLY A 7 5.19 -68.06 2.21
CA GLY A 7 6.22 -67.75 3.21
C GLY A 7 7.58 -68.40 2.91
N GLY A 8 8.64 -67.59 2.74
CA GLY A 8 10.03 -68.02 2.54
C GLY A 8 10.58 -67.70 1.14
N LEU A 9 11.57 -66.79 0.94
CA LEU A 9 13.02 -66.89 1.24
C LEU A 9 13.72 -67.89 0.27
N VAL A 10 14.82 -67.60 -0.47
CA VAL A 10 15.82 -66.51 -0.50
C VAL A 10 16.51 -66.39 -1.89
N SER A 11 16.91 -65.16 -2.27
CA SER A 11 18.02 -64.69 -3.15
C SER A 11 18.76 -65.63 -4.14
N VAL A 12 19.04 -65.15 -5.37
CA VAL A 12 20.41 -64.76 -5.87
C VAL A 12 20.42 -64.43 -7.39
N SER A 13 21.03 -63.28 -7.74
CA SER A 13 21.74 -62.87 -9.00
C SER A 13 21.46 -63.52 -10.38
N GLY A 14 21.33 -62.68 -11.44
CA GLY A 14 22.06 -62.96 -12.70
C GLY A 14 21.48 -62.56 -14.08
N ARG A 15 21.71 -61.30 -14.52
CA ARG A 15 21.92 -60.82 -15.93
C ARG A 15 21.03 -61.28 -17.12
N ARG A 16 20.43 -60.28 -17.81
CA ARG A 16 20.24 -60.09 -19.29
C ARG A 16 19.48 -61.22 -20.04
N ARG A 17 18.43 -60.98 -20.84
CA ARG A 17 18.28 -59.97 -21.93
C ARG A 17 16.83 -60.01 -22.49
N ALA A 18 16.44 -58.97 -23.25
CA ALA A 18 15.41 -58.93 -24.30
C ALA A 18 13.91 -58.62 -23.99
N SER A 19 13.41 -57.68 -24.80
CA SER A 19 12.07 -57.52 -25.41
C SER A 19 10.80 -57.18 -24.59
N THR A 20 10.42 -55.89 -24.73
CA THR A 20 9.12 -55.35 -25.19
C THR A 20 7.87 -55.27 -24.30
N ALA A 21 7.34 -54.03 -24.30
CA ALA A 21 5.93 -53.60 -24.30
C ALA A 21 5.22 -53.34 -22.95
N ALA A 22 5.11 -52.07 -22.58
CA ALA A 22 3.84 -51.31 -22.61
C ALA A 22 4.09 -49.86 -22.14
N SER A 23 3.77 -48.88 -22.97
CA SER A 23 3.96 -47.45 -22.65
C SER A 23 2.81 -46.89 -21.82
N SER A 24 3.11 -46.42 -20.60
CA SER A 24 2.29 -45.43 -19.90
C SER A 24 3.18 -44.24 -19.52
N SER A 25 2.93 -43.09 -20.12
CA SER A 25 3.75 -41.89 -19.98
C SER A 25 3.41 -41.13 -18.70
N HIS A 26 3.93 -41.62 -17.57
CA HIS A 26 4.07 -40.77 -16.38
C HIS A 26 5.19 -39.75 -16.65
N SER A 27 4.83 -38.47 -16.79
CA SER A 27 5.82 -37.39 -16.79
C SER A 27 6.47 -37.32 -15.41
N SER A 28 7.74 -37.73 -15.34
CA SER A 28 8.52 -37.74 -14.10
C SER A 28 8.56 -36.34 -13.49
N VAL A 29 8.11 -36.20 -12.26
CA VAL A 29 8.51 -35.08 -11.41
C VAL A 29 10.01 -35.23 -11.15
N ASP A 30 10.78 -34.24 -11.56
CA ASP A 30 12.23 -34.22 -11.36
C ASP A 30 12.54 -33.67 -9.95
N GLU A 31 12.72 -34.58 -8.99
CA GLU A 31 13.33 -34.21 -7.71
C GLU A 31 14.82 -33.93 -7.90
N THR A 32 15.20 -32.66 -8.12
CA THR A 32 16.31 -32.02 -7.37
C THR A 32 16.57 -30.56 -7.77
N ARG A 33 15.83 -29.64 -7.14
CA ARG A 33 16.44 -28.42 -6.56
C ARG A 33 15.45 -27.77 -5.61
N SER A 34 15.75 -27.78 -4.31
CA SER A 34 15.16 -26.81 -3.39
C SER A 34 15.47 -25.41 -3.93
N PRO A 35 14.48 -24.53 -4.15
CA PRO A 35 14.77 -23.13 -4.43
C PRO A 35 15.63 -22.60 -3.28
N VAL A 36 16.72 -21.91 -3.60
CA VAL A 36 17.49 -21.19 -2.58
C VAL A 36 16.51 -20.21 -1.94
N GLU A 37 16.21 -20.38 -0.64
CA GLU A 37 15.36 -19.40 0.05
C GLU A 37 16.06 -18.04 -0.04
N ASN A 38 15.48 -17.14 -0.83
CA ASN A 38 16.03 -15.80 -1.01
C ASN A 38 15.74 -15.02 0.27
N ASP A 39 16.73 -14.96 1.17
CA ASP A 39 16.56 -14.45 2.54
C ASP A 39 16.23 -12.95 2.60
N ALA A 40 16.23 -12.27 1.43
CA ALA A 40 15.77 -10.90 1.25
C ALA A 40 14.33 -10.65 1.73
N ASP A 41 13.46 -11.65 1.80
CA ASP A 41 12.08 -11.51 2.33
C ASP A 41 11.98 -11.78 3.85
N THR A 42 13.03 -12.31 4.47
CA THR A 42 13.07 -12.62 5.90
C THR A 42 13.57 -11.43 6.71
N GLN A 43 12.88 -11.04 7.79
CA GLN A 43 13.49 -10.15 8.78
C GLN A 43 14.18 -10.95 9.88
N VAL A 44 15.48 -10.71 10.02
CA VAL A 44 16.20 -10.99 11.27
C VAL A 44 15.92 -9.84 12.23
N MET A 45 15.44 -10.16 13.42
CA MET A 45 15.21 -9.22 14.52
C MET A 45 16.13 -9.54 15.68
N GLU A 46 16.58 -8.51 16.40
CA GLU A 46 17.22 -8.70 17.69
C GLU A 46 16.15 -9.10 18.75
N PRO A 47 16.51 -9.85 19.81
CA PRO A 47 15.53 -10.40 20.76
C PRO A 47 14.70 -9.34 21.50
N ASP A 48 15.31 -8.21 21.84
CA ASP A 48 14.68 -7.04 22.46
C ASP A 48 13.60 -6.43 21.56
N GLN A 49 13.91 -6.26 20.27
CA GLN A 49 12.97 -5.80 19.25
C GLN A 49 11.78 -6.76 19.12
N GLY A 50 12.06 -8.07 19.17
CA GLY A 50 11.04 -9.13 19.14
C GLY A 50 10.07 -9.04 20.31
N ASN A 51 10.59 -8.78 21.51
CA ASN A 51 9.78 -8.60 22.72
C ASN A 51 8.89 -7.35 22.65
N VAL A 52 9.42 -6.21 22.21
CA VAL A 52 8.64 -4.96 22.04
C VAL A 52 7.50 -5.16 21.04
N LEU A 53 7.79 -5.79 19.88
CA LEU A 53 6.79 -6.05 18.87
C LEU A 53 5.71 -7.03 19.38
N SER A 54 6.12 -8.10 20.06
CA SER A 54 5.21 -9.07 20.67
C SER A 54 4.29 -8.44 21.72
N HIS A 55 4.82 -7.54 22.56
CA HIS A 55 4.03 -6.82 23.56
C HIS A 55 2.96 -5.93 22.92
N ILE A 56 3.31 -5.13 21.90
CA ILE A 56 2.35 -4.29 21.16
C ILE A 56 1.27 -5.17 20.51
N ILE A 57 1.66 -6.27 19.86
CA ILE A 57 0.73 -7.14 19.15
C ILE A 57 -0.17 -7.93 20.10
N SER A 58 0.31 -8.35 21.28
CA SER A 58 -0.48 -9.13 22.25
C SER A 58 -1.72 -8.38 22.78
N GLN A 59 -1.72 -7.04 22.68
CA GLN A 59 -2.85 -6.18 23.04
C GLN A 59 -3.93 -6.10 21.94
N LEU A 60 -3.65 -6.62 20.74
CA LEU A 60 -4.52 -6.54 19.57
C LEU A 60 -5.43 -7.77 19.44
N ARG A 61 -6.69 -7.54 19.06
CA ARG A 61 -7.63 -8.60 18.69
C ARG A 61 -7.58 -8.84 17.17
N PRO A 62 -7.64 -10.10 16.68
CA PRO A 62 -7.75 -10.36 15.25
C PRO A 62 -8.89 -9.55 14.60
N GLY A 63 -8.60 -8.94 13.45
CA GLY A 63 -9.46 -7.95 12.78
C GLY A 63 -9.16 -6.49 13.14
N ALA A 64 -8.34 -6.21 14.16
CA ALA A 64 -8.02 -4.85 14.59
C ALA A 64 -7.39 -3.99 13.47
N ASP A 65 -7.71 -2.70 13.50
CA ASP A 65 -7.16 -1.69 12.60
C ASP A 65 -5.76 -1.26 13.04
N LEU A 66 -4.76 -1.56 12.22
CA LEU A 66 -3.37 -1.22 12.52
C LEU A 66 -3.01 0.23 12.17
N SER A 67 -3.88 0.99 11.49
CA SER A 67 -3.60 2.39 11.13
C SER A 67 -3.50 3.33 12.34
N ARG A 68 -4.05 2.90 13.50
CA ARG A 68 -4.02 3.63 14.77
C ARG A 68 -2.97 3.09 15.76
N VAL A 69 -2.23 2.04 15.38
CA VAL A 69 -1.20 1.42 16.23
C VAL A 69 0.15 2.02 15.89
N VAL A 70 0.85 2.58 16.88
CA VAL A 70 2.22 3.07 16.70
C VAL A 70 3.16 1.87 16.63
N LEU A 71 3.66 1.58 15.43
CA LEU A 71 4.63 0.51 15.21
C LEU A 71 6.07 1.01 15.44
N PRO A 72 6.98 0.19 16.00
CA PRO A 72 8.35 0.61 16.31
C PRO A 72 9.17 1.05 15.10
N THR A 73 10.12 1.97 15.29
CA THR A 73 10.93 2.50 14.17
C THR A 73 11.85 1.49 13.52
N PHE A 74 12.19 0.37 14.19
CA PHE A 74 13.04 -0.67 13.61
C PHE A 74 12.38 -1.44 12.45
N ILE A 75 11.04 -1.40 12.30
CA ILE A 75 10.35 -1.97 11.13
C ILE A 75 10.14 -0.95 9.99
N LEU A 76 10.65 0.28 10.09
CA LEU A 76 10.46 1.28 9.04
C LEU A 76 11.48 1.10 7.91
N GLU A 77 11.04 1.31 6.67
CA GLU A 77 11.97 1.65 5.57
C GLU A 77 12.20 3.17 5.54
N PRO A 78 13.36 3.63 5.07
CA PRO A 78 13.72 5.05 5.07
C PRO A 78 13.06 5.86 3.93
N ARG A 79 11.77 5.63 3.66
CA ARG A 79 10.98 6.30 2.61
C ARG A 79 9.53 6.53 3.04
N SER A 80 8.93 7.60 2.54
CA SER A 80 7.47 7.83 2.61
C SER A 80 6.72 6.87 1.68
N MET A 81 5.46 6.57 1.98
CA MET A 81 4.60 5.84 1.03
C MET A 81 4.48 6.57 -0.31
N LEU A 82 4.50 7.91 -0.31
CA LEU A 82 4.43 8.71 -1.54
C LEU A 82 5.62 8.47 -2.49
N GLU A 83 6.80 8.21 -1.92
CA GLU A 83 8.01 7.78 -2.63
C GLU A 83 7.96 6.26 -2.94
N ARG A 84 7.45 5.43 -2.02
CA ARG A 84 7.37 3.97 -2.23
C ARG A 84 6.50 3.58 -3.42
N ILE A 85 5.47 4.38 -3.76
CA ILE A 85 4.64 4.18 -4.95
C ILE A 85 5.46 4.15 -6.24
N THR A 86 6.56 4.92 -6.35
CA THR A 86 7.35 4.98 -7.60
C THR A 86 8.08 3.68 -7.93
N ASN A 87 8.18 2.74 -6.99
CA ASN A 87 8.60 1.36 -7.27
C ASN A 87 7.75 0.72 -8.39
N PHE A 88 6.46 1.05 -8.47
CA PHE A 88 5.58 0.51 -9.52
C PHE A 88 5.98 1.00 -10.93
N MET A 89 6.64 2.16 -11.04
CA MET A 89 7.14 2.73 -12.28
C MET A 89 8.66 2.49 -12.49
N CYS A 90 9.27 1.53 -11.78
CA CYS A 90 10.73 1.32 -11.84
C CYS A 90 11.26 0.75 -13.17
N HIS A 91 10.37 0.33 -14.08
CA HIS A 91 10.70 -0.21 -15.40
C HIS A 91 10.07 0.61 -16.53
N PRO A 92 10.47 1.88 -16.73
CA PRO A 92 9.96 2.69 -17.82
C PRO A 92 10.22 2.04 -19.19
N GLU A 93 11.33 1.33 -19.38
CA GLU A 93 11.65 0.64 -20.64
C GLU A 93 10.59 -0.39 -21.07
N MET A 94 9.84 -0.95 -20.12
CA MET A 94 8.72 -1.87 -20.40
C MET A 94 7.41 -1.16 -20.72
N LEU A 95 7.31 0.13 -20.40
CA LEU A 95 6.14 0.98 -20.58
C LEU A 95 6.22 1.81 -21.87
N LEU A 96 7.37 2.44 -22.15
CA LEU A 96 7.53 3.50 -23.14
C LEU A 96 7.21 3.13 -24.61
N HIS A 97 7.24 1.85 -24.95
CA HIS A 97 6.99 1.34 -26.32
C HIS A 97 5.56 0.83 -26.53
N ILE A 98 4.77 0.69 -25.45
CA ILE A 98 3.38 0.17 -25.50
C ILE A 98 2.46 0.96 -26.44
N PRO A 99 2.51 2.32 -26.50
CA PRO A 99 1.67 3.10 -27.42
C PRO A 99 1.90 2.79 -28.90
N ASP A 100 3.07 2.26 -29.26
CA ASP A 100 3.51 1.99 -30.64
C ASP A 100 3.19 0.55 -31.10
N ILE A 101 2.73 -0.32 -30.19
CA ILE A 101 2.27 -1.66 -30.52
C ILE A 101 0.87 -1.54 -31.14
N ASP A 102 0.66 -2.02 -32.36
CA ASP A 102 -0.66 -1.93 -33.01
C ASP A 102 -1.61 -3.08 -32.70
N ASP A 103 -1.11 -4.32 -32.53
CA ASP A 103 -1.98 -5.43 -32.13
C ASP A 103 -2.50 -5.23 -30.69
N PRO A 104 -3.83 -5.26 -30.46
CA PRO A 104 -4.41 -4.99 -29.14
C PRO A 104 -4.10 -6.06 -28.10
N VAL A 105 -3.89 -7.31 -28.51
CA VAL A 105 -3.55 -8.40 -27.59
C VAL A 105 -2.09 -8.30 -27.18
N GLU A 106 -1.17 -8.10 -28.11
CA GLU A 106 0.25 -7.86 -27.80
C GLU A 106 0.44 -6.60 -26.94
N ARG A 107 -0.29 -5.52 -27.24
CA ARG A 107 -0.26 -4.28 -26.45
C ARG A 107 -0.75 -4.51 -25.02
N PHE A 108 -1.85 -5.25 -24.84
CA PHE A 108 -2.34 -5.65 -23.52
C PHE A 108 -1.35 -6.55 -22.76
N VAL A 109 -0.73 -7.52 -23.44
CA VAL A 109 0.33 -8.37 -22.88
C VAL A 109 1.51 -7.51 -22.37
N SER A 110 1.92 -6.47 -23.10
CA SER A 110 2.97 -5.56 -22.65
C SER A 110 2.56 -4.69 -21.44
N VAL A 111 1.29 -4.25 -21.34
CA VAL A 111 0.79 -3.58 -20.11
C VAL A 111 0.83 -4.53 -18.91
N VAL A 112 0.44 -5.79 -19.08
CA VAL A 112 0.54 -6.82 -18.03
C VAL A 112 2.00 -7.09 -17.63
N LYS A 113 2.94 -7.02 -18.58
CA LYS A 113 4.38 -7.15 -18.32
C LYS A 113 4.92 -5.98 -17.49
N PHE A 114 4.61 -4.75 -17.89
CA PHE A 114 4.96 -3.55 -17.12
C PHE A 114 4.37 -3.62 -15.70
N TYR A 115 3.07 -3.94 -15.57
CA TYR A 115 2.39 -4.14 -14.29
C TYR A 115 3.10 -5.15 -13.38
N LEU A 116 3.47 -6.32 -13.92
CA LEU A 116 4.12 -7.37 -13.12
C LEU A 116 5.56 -7.03 -12.72
N SER A 117 6.27 -6.22 -13.53
CA SER A 117 7.67 -5.86 -13.26
C SER A 117 7.85 -4.99 -11.99
N GLY A 118 6.88 -4.14 -11.65
CA GLY A 118 6.98 -3.19 -10.52
C GLY A 118 6.96 -3.82 -9.11
N TRP A 119 6.58 -5.09 -8.97
CA TRP A 119 6.35 -5.72 -7.65
C TRP A 119 7.59 -6.24 -6.94
N HIS A 120 8.68 -6.49 -7.69
CA HIS A 120 9.87 -7.13 -7.12
C HIS A 120 10.71 -6.18 -6.24
N ILE A 121 10.59 -4.85 -6.38
CA ILE A 121 11.34 -3.86 -5.61
C ILE A 121 10.81 -3.78 -4.17
N ARG A 122 11.62 -4.27 -3.23
CA ARG A 122 11.36 -4.24 -1.80
C ARG A 122 12.64 -4.10 -0.98
N PRO A 123 12.57 -3.45 0.20
CA PRO A 123 13.69 -3.46 1.15
C PRO A 123 13.92 -4.89 1.71
N PRO A 124 15.13 -5.22 2.19
CA PRO A 124 15.37 -6.49 2.87
C PRO A 124 14.54 -6.65 4.16
N GLY A 125 13.84 -7.78 4.25
CA GLY A 125 12.94 -8.13 5.34
C GLY A 125 11.62 -7.36 5.34
N VAL A 126 10.86 -7.53 6.41
CA VAL A 126 9.53 -6.94 6.59
C VAL A 126 9.64 -5.48 7.04
N LYS A 127 9.73 -4.56 6.07
CA LYS A 127 9.73 -3.11 6.36
C LYS A 127 8.48 -2.41 5.83
N LYS A 128 7.98 -1.43 6.60
CA LYS A 128 6.84 -0.58 6.28
C LYS A 128 7.31 0.85 5.94
N PRO A 129 6.81 1.51 4.88
CA PRO A 129 7.07 2.92 4.64
C PRO A 129 6.51 3.81 5.76
N LEU A 130 7.10 5.00 5.88
CA LEU A 130 6.55 6.08 6.69
C LEU A 130 5.14 6.41 6.21
N ASN A 131 4.20 6.50 7.16
CA ASN A 131 2.81 6.87 6.85
C ASN A 131 2.76 8.37 6.55
N PRO A 132 2.37 8.81 5.35
CA PRO A 132 2.47 10.22 5.01
C PRO A 132 1.53 11.08 5.86
N ILE A 133 1.97 12.29 6.20
CA ILE A 133 1.10 13.28 6.86
C ILE A 133 0.12 13.88 5.84
N LEU A 134 -1.01 14.42 6.30
CA LEU A 134 -2.00 15.04 5.40
C LEU A 134 -1.37 16.23 4.63
N GLY A 135 -1.48 16.24 3.31
CA GLY A 135 -0.83 17.26 2.47
C GLY A 135 0.69 17.16 2.40
N GLU A 136 1.28 16.01 2.75
CA GLU A 136 2.63 15.66 2.31
C GLU A 136 2.63 15.50 0.78
N ILE A 137 3.73 15.92 0.14
CA ILE A 137 3.90 15.89 -1.32
C ILE A 137 5.18 15.10 -1.65
N PHE A 138 5.18 14.37 -2.77
CA PHE A 138 6.41 13.87 -3.37
C PHE A 138 6.37 14.04 -4.88
N SER A 139 7.47 14.50 -5.46
CA SER A 139 7.62 14.71 -6.90
C SER A 139 9.01 14.29 -7.36
N CYS A 140 9.07 13.65 -8.52
CA CYS A 140 10.30 13.17 -9.12
C CYS A 140 10.14 13.00 -10.64
N TYR A 141 11.23 12.74 -11.33
CA TYR A 141 11.22 12.44 -12.77
C TYR A 141 12.17 11.30 -13.11
N TRP A 142 11.98 10.68 -14.26
CA TRP A 142 12.97 9.79 -14.86
C TRP A 142 13.54 10.50 -16.07
N GLN A 143 14.87 10.61 -16.13
CA GLN A 143 15.55 10.94 -17.37
C GLN A 143 15.50 9.68 -18.25
N LEU A 144 14.89 9.82 -19.43
CA LEU A 144 14.77 8.76 -20.42
C LEU A 144 15.86 8.96 -21.50
N ASP A 145 15.68 8.39 -22.68
CA ASP A 145 16.59 8.59 -23.80
C ASP A 145 16.55 10.04 -24.33
N ALA A 146 17.72 10.57 -24.67
CA ALA A 146 17.92 11.97 -25.07
C ALA A 146 17.34 12.95 -24.03
N ASP A 147 16.62 13.99 -24.47
CA ASP A 147 16.02 15.01 -23.61
C ASP A 147 14.63 14.63 -23.07
N LYS A 148 14.13 13.43 -23.38
CA LYS A 148 12.80 12.96 -22.96
C LYS A 148 12.74 12.63 -21.48
N ARG A 149 11.59 12.85 -20.86
CA ARG A 149 11.36 12.59 -19.43
C ARG A 149 9.99 11.99 -19.15
N ALA A 150 9.91 11.21 -18.08
CA ALA A 150 8.67 10.92 -17.41
C ALA A 150 8.62 11.67 -16.07
N TYR A 151 7.46 12.20 -15.72
CA TYR A 151 7.25 13.03 -14.54
C TYR A 151 6.28 12.35 -13.57
N TYR A 152 6.47 12.53 -12.26
CA TYR A 152 5.59 12.00 -11.22
C TYR A 152 5.34 13.06 -10.14
N ILE A 153 4.09 13.12 -9.69
CA ILE A 153 3.60 13.96 -8.60
C ILE A 153 2.67 13.12 -7.73
N SER A 154 2.76 13.25 -6.41
CA SER A 154 1.80 12.64 -5.49
C SER A 154 1.56 13.50 -4.26
N GLU A 155 0.39 13.34 -3.66
CA GLU A 155 -0.03 14.01 -2.43
C GLU A 155 -0.81 13.06 -1.52
N GLN A 156 -0.63 13.19 -0.22
CA GLN A 156 -1.48 12.51 0.77
C GLN A 156 -2.83 13.25 0.90
N THR A 157 -3.81 12.82 0.12
CA THR A 157 -5.15 13.43 0.06
C THR A 157 -6.02 13.14 1.28
N SER A 158 -5.73 12.08 2.04
CA SER A 158 -6.40 11.77 3.32
C SER A 158 -5.50 11.03 4.29
N HIS A 159 -5.69 11.22 5.60
CA HIS A 159 -4.92 10.54 6.64
C HIS A 159 -5.75 9.52 7.45
N HIS A 160 -7.06 9.75 7.62
CA HIS A 160 -7.99 8.83 8.29
C HIS A 160 -9.30 8.69 7.48
N PRO A 161 -9.48 7.62 6.68
CA PRO A 161 -8.48 6.59 6.35
C PRO A 161 -7.31 7.16 5.52
N PRO A 162 -6.13 6.51 5.53
CA PRO A 162 -5.00 6.96 4.72
C PRO A 162 -5.30 6.74 3.23
N LYS A 163 -5.20 7.80 2.43
CA LYS A 163 -5.31 7.77 0.97
C LYS A 163 -4.25 8.68 0.37
N SER A 164 -3.52 8.15 -0.60
CA SER A 164 -2.56 8.90 -1.42
C SER A 164 -3.12 8.99 -2.84
N SER A 165 -2.91 10.13 -3.50
CA SER A 165 -3.20 10.29 -4.92
C SER A 165 -1.90 10.57 -5.66
N TYR A 166 -1.75 10.00 -6.85
CA TYR A 166 -0.55 10.16 -7.66
C TYR A 166 -0.90 10.31 -9.14
N PHE A 167 -0.01 11.00 -9.84
CA PHE A 167 -0.10 11.31 -11.25
C PHE A 167 1.27 11.12 -11.88
N TYR A 168 1.34 10.38 -12.98
CA TYR A 168 2.54 10.12 -13.76
C TYR A 168 2.27 10.37 -15.23
N MET A 169 3.23 10.94 -15.96
CA MET A 169 3.09 11.19 -17.39
C MET A 169 4.43 11.10 -18.11
N ALA A 170 4.44 10.51 -19.29
CA ALA A 170 5.56 10.53 -20.24
C ALA A 170 5.05 11.14 -21.57
N PRO A 171 5.07 12.48 -21.72
CA PRO A 171 4.43 13.17 -22.84
C PRO A 171 4.93 12.71 -24.22
N ASP A 172 6.25 12.59 -24.38
CA ASP A 172 6.93 12.09 -25.59
C ASP A 172 6.62 10.64 -25.98
N HIS A 173 5.83 9.95 -25.16
CA HIS A 173 5.39 8.57 -25.32
C HIS A 173 3.88 8.43 -25.09
N HIS A 174 3.09 9.52 -25.13
CA HIS A 174 1.62 9.47 -25.05
C HIS A 174 1.05 8.71 -23.83
N ILE A 175 1.82 8.57 -22.75
CA ILE A 175 1.44 7.79 -21.57
C ILE A 175 1.02 8.71 -20.45
N ARG A 176 -0.14 8.41 -19.87
CA ARG A 176 -0.70 9.07 -18.69
C ARG A 176 -1.11 8.01 -17.68
N ILE A 177 -0.83 8.23 -16.40
CA ILE A 177 -1.29 7.36 -15.30
C ILE A 177 -1.83 8.23 -14.16
N ASP A 178 -3.12 8.13 -13.88
CA ASP A 178 -3.74 8.69 -12.68
C ASP A 178 -4.04 7.54 -11.71
N GLY A 179 -3.78 7.71 -10.41
CA GLY A 179 -4.01 6.63 -9.46
C GLY A 179 -4.18 7.06 -8.02
N THR A 180 -4.68 6.12 -7.22
CA THR A 180 -4.88 6.29 -5.78
C THR A 180 -4.46 5.04 -5.03
N LEU A 181 -3.68 5.23 -3.97
CA LEU A 181 -3.30 4.19 -3.02
C LEU A 181 -4.21 4.29 -1.80
N LYS A 182 -4.96 3.24 -1.50
CA LYS A 182 -5.89 3.16 -0.34
C LYS A 182 -5.51 1.95 0.54
N PRO A 183 -4.42 2.02 1.34
CA PRO A 183 -3.98 0.90 2.18
C PRO A 183 -4.83 0.80 3.47
N ARG A 184 -5.47 -0.35 3.70
CA ARG A 184 -6.22 -0.65 4.93
C ARG A 184 -5.48 -1.71 5.76
N SER A 185 -4.77 -1.27 6.80
CA SER A 185 -3.94 -2.15 7.62
C SER A 185 -4.76 -2.95 8.64
N ARG A 186 -4.60 -4.27 8.65
CA ARG A 186 -5.35 -5.23 9.49
C ARG A 186 -4.44 -6.19 10.23
N PHE A 187 -4.71 -6.41 11.51
CA PHE A 187 -4.11 -7.47 12.30
C PHE A 187 -4.88 -8.79 12.12
N LEU A 188 -4.20 -9.90 11.86
CA LEU A 188 -4.77 -11.21 11.51
C LEU A 188 -4.24 -12.35 12.39
N GLY A 189 -3.80 -12.06 13.63
CA GLY A 189 -3.17 -13.06 14.51
C GLY A 189 -1.67 -13.19 14.23
N ASN A 190 -1.17 -14.34 13.78
CA ASN A 190 0.25 -14.46 13.39
C ASN A 190 0.56 -13.83 12.00
N SER A 191 -0.18 -12.81 11.62
CA SER A 191 0.04 -12.02 10.39
C SER A 191 -0.52 -10.61 10.55
N ALA A 192 0.09 -9.65 9.87
CA ALA A 192 -0.50 -8.36 9.58
C ALA A 192 -0.65 -8.21 8.06
N ALA A 193 -1.69 -7.53 7.61
CA ALA A 193 -1.95 -7.27 6.20
C ALA A 193 -2.09 -5.77 5.95
N SER A 194 -1.65 -5.31 4.79
CA SER A 194 -2.13 -4.08 4.16
C SER A 194 -3.03 -4.50 3.01
N LEU A 195 -4.34 -4.36 3.20
CA LEU A 195 -5.30 -4.60 2.13
C LEU A 195 -5.26 -3.40 1.18
N MET A 196 -5.04 -3.64 -0.11
CA MET A 196 -4.77 -2.59 -1.08
C MET A 196 -6.02 -2.30 -1.90
N GLU A 197 -6.80 -1.32 -1.45
CA GLU A 197 -8.08 -0.93 -2.06
C GLU A 197 -7.90 0.20 -3.09
N GLY A 198 -6.67 0.34 -3.59
CA GLY A 198 -6.28 1.34 -4.57
C GLY A 198 -6.56 0.90 -6.01
N VAL A 199 -6.35 1.83 -6.93
CA VAL A 199 -6.49 1.62 -8.36
C VAL A 199 -5.63 2.62 -9.12
N ALA A 200 -5.10 2.21 -10.26
CA ALA A 200 -4.47 3.06 -11.25
C ALA A 200 -5.21 2.95 -12.58
N TYR A 201 -5.25 4.04 -13.33
CA TYR A 201 -5.73 4.09 -14.70
C TYR A 201 -4.57 4.53 -15.58
N LEU A 202 -4.02 3.59 -16.35
CA LEU A 202 -3.03 3.86 -17.39
C LEU A 202 -3.76 4.14 -18.69
N SER A 203 -3.45 5.25 -19.33
CA SER A 203 -4.07 5.72 -20.57
C SER A 203 -3.01 5.91 -21.66
N LEU A 204 -3.29 5.36 -22.84
CA LEU A 204 -2.50 5.57 -24.05
C LEU A 204 -3.20 6.63 -24.91
N LEU A 205 -2.71 7.87 -24.85
CA LEU A 205 -3.38 9.06 -25.37
C LEU A 205 -3.41 9.14 -26.91
N ASN A 206 -2.59 8.35 -27.61
CA ASN A 206 -2.53 8.32 -29.07
C ASN A 206 -3.55 7.36 -29.72
N ARG A 207 -4.37 6.66 -28.94
CA ARG A 207 -5.33 5.65 -29.42
C ARG A 207 -6.55 5.54 -28.49
N GLY A 208 -7.48 4.64 -28.80
CA GLY A 208 -8.72 4.43 -28.03
C GLY A 208 -9.96 5.07 -28.67
N LYS A 209 -11.15 4.65 -28.24
CA LYS A 209 -12.44 5.14 -28.76
C LYS A 209 -12.77 6.55 -28.30
N ASN A 210 -12.25 6.98 -27.15
CA ASN A 210 -12.42 8.33 -26.63
C ASN A 210 -11.07 9.05 -26.55
N ALA A 211 -10.85 9.98 -27.49
CA ALA A 211 -9.59 10.69 -27.61
C ALA A 211 -9.27 11.62 -26.42
N GLU A 212 -10.27 12.01 -25.60
CA GLU A 212 -10.04 12.78 -24.36
C GLU A 212 -9.41 11.94 -23.24
N VAL A 213 -9.48 10.61 -23.35
CA VAL A 213 -9.10 9.65 -22.29
C VAL A 213 -7.94 8.76 -22.71
N GLY A 214 -7.86 8.45 -24.01
CA GLY A 214 -7.00 7.41 -24.55
C GLY A 214 -7.57 6.00 -24.37
N GLU A 215 -6.84 5.01 -24.87
CA GLU A 215 -7.11 3.59 -24.58
C GLU A 215 -6.71 3.30 -23.12
N GLN A 216 -7.69 2.98 -22.29
CA GLN A 216 -7.53 2.95 -20.84
C GLN A 216 -7.45 1.52 -20.27
N TYR A 217 -6.52 1.36 -19.34
CA TYR A 217 -6.20 0.14 -18.61
C TYR A 217 -6.40 0.39 -17.12
N ILE A 218 -7.19 -0.46 -16.46
CA ILE A 218 -7.49 -0.41 -15.03
C ILE A 218 -6.59 -1.42 -14.32
N LEU A 219 -5.80 -0.97 -13.34
CA LEU A 219 -4.82 -1.79 -12.63
C LEU A 219 -5.08 -1.72 -11.11
N THR A 220 -5.29 -2.85 -10.47
CA THR A 220 -5.39 -2.97 -9.00
C THR A 220 -4.07 -3.46 -8.40
N GLN A 221 -3.90 -3.41 -7.08
CA GLN A 221 -2.67 -3.88 -6.41
C GLN A 221 -2.94 -5.17 -5.60
N PRO A 222 -1.99 -6.12 -5.52
CA PRO A 222 -2.11 -7.26 -4.62
C PRO A 222 -2.01 -6.81 -3.15
N ASN A 223 -2.57 -7.61 -2.25
CA ASN A 223 -2.46 -7.37 -0.82
C ASN A 223 -1.04 -7.68 -0.32
N MET A 224 -0.58 -6.94 0.68
CA MET A 224 0.75 -7.14 1.27
C MET A 224 0.63 -7.78 2.65
N TYR A 225 1.38 -8.85 2.90
CA TYR A 225 1.35 -9.60 4.15
C TYR A 225 2.70 -9.61 4.85
N ALA A 226 2.69 -9.32 6.15
CA ALA A 226 3.75 -9.63 7.09
C ALA A 226 3.35 -10.91 7.85
N ARG A 227 3.96 -12.04 7.53
CA ARG A 227 3.77 -13.33 8.20
C ARG A 227 4.70 -13.45 9.41
N GLY A 228 4.34 -14.26 10.40
CA GLY A 228 5.25 -14.66 11.48
C GLY A 228 5.54 -13.57 12.52
N ILE A 229 4.66 -12.57 12.64
CA ILE A 229 4.86 -11.38 13.50
C ILE A 229 4.77 -11.65 15.01
N LEU A 230 4.30 -12.84 15.41
CA LEU A 230 4.29 -13.31 16.79
C LEU A 230 5.11 -14.60 16.96
N PHE A 231 5.02 -15.52 15.99
CA PHE A 231 5.63 -16.84 16.08
C PHE A 231 6.31 -17.22 14.75
N GLY A 232 7.58 -17.57 14.82
CA GLY A 232 8.41 -17.96 13.69
C GLY A 232 9.32 -16.82 13.20
N LYS A 233 9.79 -16.93 11.95
CA LYS A 233 10.53 -15.84 11.30
C LYS A 233 9.55 -14.91 10.58
N MET A 234 9.73 -13.61 10.70
CA MET A 234 8.91 -12.66 9.95
C MET A 234 9.25 -12.72 8.46
N LYS A 235 8.24 -12.89 7.61
CA LYS A 235 8.40 -12.91 6.15
C LYS A 235 7.40 -11.98 5.45
N TYR A 236 7.86 -11.31 4.39
CA TYR A 236 7.02 -10.53 3.48
C TYR A 236 6.42 -11.44 2.41
N GLU A 237 5.14 -11.28 2.10
CA GLU A 237 4.47 -11.91 0.97
C GLU A 237 3.56 -10.90 0.25
N LEU A 238 3.45 -11.03 -1.07
CA LEU A 238 2.29 -10.53 -1.81
C LEU A 238 1.22 -11.62 -1.86
N GLY A 239 -0.04 -11.23 -1.80
CA GLY A 239 -1.16 -12.15 -1.70
C GLY A 239 -2.43 -11.69 -2.41
N ASP A 240 -3.32 -12.67 -2.62
CA ASP A 240 -4.67 -12.52 -3.18
C ASP A 240 -4.70 -12.07 -4.66
N HIS A 241 -5.90 -11.81 -5.14
CA HIS A 241 -6.15 -11.42 -6.52
C HIS A 241 -5.87 -9.93 -6.76
N SER A 242 -5.25 -9.65 -7.91
CA SER A 242 -5.23 -8.35 -8.57
C SER A 242 -5.57 -8.54 -10.05
N PHE A 243 -5.80 -7.44 -10.77
CA PHE A 243 -6.10 -7.50 -12.19
C PHE A 243 -5.52 -6.33 -12.98
N VAL A 244 -5.35 -6.58 -14.28
CA VAL A 244 -5.25 -5.56 -15.32
C VAL A 244 -6.45 -5.75 -16.25
N ARG A 245 -7.19 -4.70 -16.58
CA ARG A 245 -8.39 -4.78 -17.45
C ARG A 245 -8.42 -3.64 -18.45
N CYS A 246 -8.76 -3.95 -19.70
CA CYS A 246 -9.06 -2.96 -20.73
C CYS A 246 -10.44 -3.29 -21.32
N PRO A 247 -11.52 -2.68 -20.77
CA PRO A 247 -12.88 -2.94 -21.24
C PRO A 247 -13.08 -2.60 -22.72
N GLU A 248 -12.31 -1.65 -23.25
CA GLU A 248 -12.38 -1.27 -24.66
C GLU A 248 -12.00 -2.41 -25.61
N LEU A 249 -10.99 -3.19 -25.22
CA LEU A 249 -10.40 -4.30 -25.99
C LEU A 249 -11.04 -5.66 -25.70
N ASP A 250 -11.98 -5.71 -24.73
CA ASP A 250 -12.52 -6.97 -24.17
C ASP A 250 -11.40 -7.87 -23.61
N LEU A 251 -10.43 -7.30 -22.90
CA LEU A 251 -9.27 -8.03 -22.36
C LEU A 251 -9.10 -7.84 -20.85
N THR A 252 -8.87 -8.96 -20.16
CA THR A 252 -8.63 -9.05 -18.71
C THR A 252 -7.43 -9.96 -18.42
N ALA A 253 -6.56 -9.54 -17.52
CA ALA A 253 -5.63 -10.39 -16.80
C ALA A 253 -6.07 -10.47 -15.34
N ASP A 254 -6.60 -11.62 -14.91
CA ASP A 254 -6.81 -11.89 -13.48
C ASP A 254 -5.57 -12.64 -12.95
N ILE A 255 -4.95 -12.12 -11.90
CA ILE A 255 -3.65 -12.57 -11.37
C ILE A 255 -3.79 -12.90 -9.88
N ASP A 256 -3.50 -14.14 -9.52
CA ASP A 256 -3.42 -14.67 -8.16
C ASP A 256 -1.96 -14.61 -7.66
N PHE A 257 -1.69 -13.75 -6.68
CA PHE A 257 -0.43 -13.73 -5.95
C PHE A 257 -0.52 -14.77 -4.82
N LYS A 258 0.21 -15.87 -4.96
CA LYS A 258 0.05 -17.05 -4.12
C LYS A 258 0.83 -16.91 -2.82
N THR A 259 0.10 -16.70 -1.73
CA THR A 259 0.64 -16.83 -0.37
C THR A 259 0.95 -18.30 -0.08
N LYS A 260 2.01 -18.60 0.67
CA LYS A 260 2.39 -19.98 0.97
C LYS A 260 1.37 -20.67 1.88
N GLY A 261 0.86 -21.82 1.44
CA GLY A 261 0.00 -22.69 2.23
C GLY A 261 0.74 -23.35 3.42
N TRP A 262 -0.02 -23.71 4.46
CA TRP A 262 0.54 -24.22 5.72
C TRP A 262 1.26 -25.57 5.59
N VAL A 263 0.91 -26.39 4.59
CA VAL A 263 1.47 -27.74 4.36
C VAL A 263 2.46 -27.76 3.20
N SER A 264 2.17 -27.03 2.13
CA SER A 264 3.00 -26.94 0.92
C SER A 264 2.74 -25.63 0.18
N GLY A 265 3.68 -25.23 -0.68
CA GLY A 265 3.60 -24.02 -1.48
C GLY A 265 4.96 -23.38 -1.70
N THR A 266 5.11 -22.71 -2.84
CA THR A 266 6.30 -21.94 -3.21
C THR A 266 6.04 -20.47 -2.84
N TYR A 267 6.96 -19.86 -2.09
CA TYR A 267 6.89 -18.41 -1.81
C TYR A 267 6.95 -17.62 -3.12
N ASN A 268 6.31 -16.46 -3.11
CA ASN A 268 6.33 -15.46 -4.19
C ASN A 268 5.81 -15.95 -5.55
N ALA A 269 5.09 -17.07 -5.59
CA ALA A 269 4.53 -17.60 -6.83
C ALA A 269 3.34 -16.76 -7.33
N ILE A 270 3.17 -16.71 -8.65
CA ILE A 270 1.95 -16.20 -9.28
C ILE A 270 1.25 -17.30 -10.07
N GLY A 271 -0.05 -17.12 -10.30
CA GLY A 271 -0.79 -17.78 -11.36
C GLY A 271 -1.81 -16.81 -11.95
N GLY A 272 -2.12 -16.91 -13.24
CA GLY A 272 -3.11 -16.04 -13.83
C GLY A 272 -3.35 -16.35 -15.30
N PHE A 273 -4.32 -15.66 -15.87
CA PHE A 273 -4.69 -15.83 -17.28
C PHE A 273 -4.98 -14.49 -17.91
N ILE A 274 -4.48 -14.29 -19.13
CA ILE A 274 -4.98 -13.24 -20.03
C ILE A 274 -6.09 -13.87 -20.86
N LYS A 275 -7.29 -13.30 -20.78
CA LYS A 275 -8.51 -13.83 -21.40
C LYS A 275 -9.33 -12.71 -22.05
N ARG A 276 -10.26 -13.10 -22.92
CA ARG A 276 -11.39 -12.24 -23.29
C ARG A 276 -12.46 -12.27 -22.21
N GLU A 277 -12.96 -11.11 -21.81
CA GLU A 277 -13.96 -11.03 -20.73
C GLU A 277 -15.32 -11.56 -21.21
N SER A 278 -15.76 -11.16 -22.41
CA SER A 278 -17.08 -11.49 -22.96
C SER A 278 -17.26 -12.98 -23.32
N THR A 279 -16.18 -13.68 -23.71
CA THR A 279 -16.24 -15.08 -24.15
C THR A 279 -15.60 -16.06 -23.15
N GLY A 280 -14.77 -15.58 -22.23
CA GLY A 280 -13.92 -16.43 -21.38
C GLY A 280 -12.78 -17.13 -22.14
N GLU A 281 -12.52 -16.79 -23.40
CA GLU A 281 -11.42 -17.35 -24.19
C GLU A 281 -10.07 -17.01 -23.54
N VAL A 282 -9.34 -18.02 -23.05
CA VAL A 282 -8.01 -17.86 -22.48
C VAL A 282 -6.97 -17.80 -23.61
N LEU A 283 -6.26 -16.67 -23.69
CA LEU A 283 -5.22 -16.41 -24.69
C LEU A 283 -3.84 -16.81 -24.15
N TYR A 284 -3.53 -16.45 -22.90
CA TYR A 284 -2.25 -16.75 -22.27
C TYR A 284 -2.40 -17.22 -20.81
N GLU A 285 -1.49 -18.10 -20.39
CA GLU A 285 -1.28 -18.53 -19.01
C GLU A 285 -0.04 -17.84 -18.42
N LEU A 286 -0.19 -17.23 -17.23
CA LEU A 286 0.86 -16.56 -16.46
C LEU A 286 1.31 -17.45 -15.30
N SER A 287 2.62 -17.59 -15.11
CA SER A 287 3.20 -18.45 -14.06
C SER A 287 4.59 -17.96 -13.63
N GLY A 288 5.17 -18.58 -12.61
CA GLY A 288 6.51 -18.28 -12.10
C GLY A 288 6.48 -17.51 -10.80
N LEU A 289 7.55 -16.74 -10.50
CA LEU A 289 7.76 -16.05 -9.23
C LEU A 289 7.88 -14.54 -9.45
N TRP A 290 7.05 -13.72 -8.78
CA TRP A 290 7.11 -12.25 -8.92
C TRP A 290 8.44 -11.65 -8.43
N SER A 291 9.18 -12.39 -7.59
CA SER A 291 10.49 -11.99 -7.07
C SER A 291 11.69 -12.52 -7.87
N ASP A 292 11.46 -13.30 -8.92
CA ASP A 292 12.50 -13.94 -9.75
C ASP A 292 12.00 -14.05 -11.21
N GLU A 293 11.92 -15.26 -11.78
CA GLU A 293 11.47 -15.45 -13.16
C GLU A 293 9.96 -15.74 -13.26
N MET A 294 9.27 -14.92 -14.05
CA MET A 294 7.90 -15.12 -14.50
C MET A 294 7.88 -15.56 -15.96
N CYS A 295 6.93 -16.41 -16.30
CA CYS A 295 6.74 -16.95 -17.64
C CYS A 295 5.33 -16.71 -18.15
N ILE A 296 5.21 -16.53 -19.47
CA ILE A 296 3.95 -16.47 -20.20
C ILE A 296 3.89 -17.68 -21.15
N LYS A 297 2.71 -18.27 -21.31
CA LYS A 297 2.48 -19.35 -22.25
C LYS A 297 1.29 -19.02 -23.15
N ASP A 298 1.52 -19.06 -24.46
CA ASP A 298 0.49 -18.95 -25.49
C ASP A 298 -0.35 -20.23 -25.50
N MET A 299 -1.67 -20.09 -25.32
CA MET A 299 -2.58 -21.24 -25.23
C MET A 299 -3.00 -21.82 -26.59
N LYS A 300 -2.77 -21.08 -27.68
CA LYS A 300 -3.01 -21.51 -29.07
C LYS A 300 -1.82 -22.28 -29.64
N THR A 301 -0.59 -21.84 -29.38
CA THR A 301 0.63 -22.51 -29.86
C THR A 301 1.25 -23.47 -28.85
N GLY A 302 0.95 -23.30 -27.56
CA GLY A 302 1.60 -24.03 -26.47
C GLY A 302 3.01 -23.54 -26.14
N HIS A 303 3.52 -22.52 -26.83
CA HIS A 303 4.84 -21.96 -26.61
C HIS A 303 4.92 -21.26 -25.25
N LYS A 304 6.03 -21.42 -24.52
CA LYS A 304 6.25 -20.83 -23.20
C LYS A 304 7.56 -20.06 -23.17
N ASP A 305 7.46 -18.77 -22.86
CA ASP A 305 8.56 -17.81 -22.84
C ASP A 305 8.81 -17.22 -21.46
N VAL A 306 10.02 -16.71 -21.24
CA VAL A 306 10.33 -15.84 -20.11
C VAL A 306 9.65 -14.50 -20.31
N PHE A 307 8.73 -14.16 -19.41
CA PHE A 307 7.96 -12.94 -19.48
C PHE A 307 8.72 -11.77 -18.85
N PHE A 308 9.23 -11.97 -17.63
CA PHE A 308 10.07 -11.04 -16.90
C PHE A 308 11.02 -11.83 -15.98
N ASN A 309 12.24 -11.35 -15.77
CA ASN A 309 13.19 -11.94 -14.84
C ASN A 309 13.72 -10.84 -13.91
N ALA A 310 13.16 -10.80 -12.69
CA ALA A 310 13.49 -9.82 -11.67
C ALA A 310 14.98 -9.88 -11.27
N ALA A 311 15.54 -11.09 -11.16
CA ALA A 311 16.92 -11.32 -10.73
C ALA A 311 17.99 -10.80 -11.72
N LYS A 312 17.60 -10.54 -12.99
CA LYS A 312 18.46 -9.96 -14.04
C LYS A 312 18.04 -8.54 -14.44
N SER A 313 16.94 -8.04 -13.90
CA SER A 313 16.42 -6.72 -14.23
C SER A 313 17.27 -5.60 -13.62
N GLN A 314 17.25 -4.42 -14.24
CA GLN A 314 17.90 -3.22 -13.72
C GLN A 314 16.85 -2.11 -13.62
N PRO A 315 16.31 -1.83 -12.42
CA PRO A 315 15.30 -0.81 -12.24
C PRO A 315 15.88 0.60 -12.44
N SER A 316 15.15 1.45 -13.15
CA SER A 316 15.46 2.87 -13.30
C SER A 316 15.03 3.63 -12.05
N ALA A 317 16.00 4.15 -11.29
CA ALA A 317 15.73 5.01 -10.15
C ALA A 317 15.25 6.40 -10.61
N PRO A 318 14.22 6.99 -9.97
CA PRO A 318 13.84 8.38 -10.24
C PRO A 318 14.91 9.36 -9.78
N GLN A 319 15.05 10.47 -10.52
CA GLN A 319 15.78 11.67 -10.14
C GLN A 319 14.86 12.60 -9.34
N ILE A 320 15.42 13.23 -8.31
CA ILE A 320 14.70 13.99 -7.28
C ILE A 320 15.52 15.25 -6.99
N ARG A 321 14.83 16.40 -6.88
CA ARG A 321 15.48 17.70 -6.68
C ARG A 321 16.28 17.76 -5.37
N PRO A 322 17.36 18.55 -5.30
CA PRO A 322 18.13 18.77 -4.07
C PRO A 322 17.26 19.18 -2.87
N LEU A 323 17.62 18.75 -1.67
CA LEU A 323 16.85 19.00 -0.42
C LEU A 323 16.69 20.50 -0.12
N GLU A 324 17.63 21.31 -0.61
CA GLU A 324 17.66 22.76 -0.49
C GLU A 324 16.59 23.44 -1.36
N GLU A 325 16.14 22.78 -2.43
CA GLU A 325 15.08 23.26 -3.33
C GLU A 325 13.69 22.74 -2.93
N GLN A 326 13.60 21.78 -2.00
CA GLN A 326 12.36 21.17 -1.54
C GLN A 326 11.61 22.05 -0.52
N GLU A 327 10.28 22.08 -0.60
CA GLU A 327 9.40 22.65 0.43
C GLU A 327 9.37 21.78 1.70
N ASP A 328 9.00 22.35 2.85
CA ASP A 328 9.05 21.68 4.17
C ASP A 328 8.06 20.50 4.34
N ARG A 329 7.16 20.30 3.36
CA ARG A 329 6.23 19.15 3.28
C ARG A 329 6.55 18.17 2.15
N GLU A 330 7.65 18.36 1.41
CA GLU A 330 8.12 17.34 0.49
C GLU A 330 8.73 16.18 1.27
N SER A 331 8.36 14.95 0.92
CA SER A 331 8.62 13.74 1.73
C SER A 331 10.07 13.61 2.21
N GLN A 332 11.06 13.87 1.35
CA GLN A 332 12.47 13.66 1.72
C GLN A 332 12.99 14.71 2.68
N LYS A 333 12.62 15.98 2.49
CA LYS A 333 12.96 17.07 3.43
C LYS A 333 12.20 16.93 4.75
N LEU A 334 10.89 16.67 4.69
CA LEU A 334 10.03 16.47 5.85
C LEU A 334 10.54 15.36 6.78
N TRP A 335 10.86 14.19 6.21
CA TRP A 335 11.26 13.01 6.98
C TRP A 335 12.78 12.89 7.18
N LEU A 336 13.58 13.88 6.75
CA LEU A 336 15.05 13.81 6.68
C LEU A 336 15.72 13.32 7.99
N SER A 337 15.35 13.92 9.13
CA SER A 337 15.93 13.57 10.43
C SER A 337 15.56 12.14 10.85
N THR A 338 14.29 11.76 10.67
CA THR A 338 13.79 10.41 10.95
C THR A 338 14.51 9.38 10.07
N VAL A 339 14.65 9.68 8.78
CA VAL A 339 15.32 8.82 7.79
C VAL A 339 16.80 8.63 8.09
N LYS A 340 17.53 9.69 8.49
CA LYS A 340 18.93 9.59 8.93
C LYS A 340 19.05 8.66 10.15
N ALA A 341 18.26 8.90 11.18
CA ALA A 341 18.28 8.09 12.40
C ALA A 341 17.90 6.62 12.15
N VAL A 342 16.93 6.33 11.27
CA VAL A 342 16.59 4.96 10.84
C VAL A 342 17.77 4.29 10.12
N LYS A 343 18.46 4.99 9.21
CA LYS A 343 19.65 4.47 8.51
C LYS A 343 20.83 4.21 9.46
N GLU A 344 21.02 5.08 10.44
CA GLU A 344 22.03 4.98 11.51
C GLU A 344 21.67 3.94 12.59
N ARG A 345 20.47 3.32 12.52
CA ARG A 345 19.89 2.42 13.54
C ARG A 345 19.71 3.07 14.92
N ASN A 346 19.69 4.40 14.99
CA ASN A 346 19.39 5.14 16.21
C ASN A 346 17.86 5.23 16.40
N HIS A 347 17.28 4.18 16.97
CA HIS A 347 15.83 4.05 17.12
C HIS A 347 15.21 5.03 18.13
N GLU A 348 15.98 5.51 19.12
CA GLU A 348 15.54 6.55 20.04
C GLU A 348 15.35 7.88 19.29
N VAL A 349 16.38 8.36 18.57
CA VAL A 349 16.29 9.59 17.78
C VAL A 349 15.25 9.44 16.66
N ALA A 350 15.17 8.29 16.00
CA ALA A 350 14.15 8.03 14.99
C ALA A 350 12.72 8.14 15.55
N THR A 351 12.49 7.64 16.77
CA THR A 351 11.19 7.71 17.44
C THR A 351 10.88 9.15 17.83
N ASN A 352 11.84 9.88 18.39
CA ASN A 352 11.68 11.27 18.80
C ASN A 352 11.39 12.19 17.59
N GLU A 353 12.16 12.09 16.51
CA GLU A 353 11.96 12.89 15.29
C GLU A 353 10.63 12.56 14.59
N LYS A 354 10.27 11.27 14.51
CA LYS A 354 8.97 10.85 13.98
C LYS A 354 7.80 11.40 14.81
N THR A 355 7.91 11.34 16.13
CA THR A 355 6.86 11.79 17.06
C THR A 355 6.61 13.30 16.92
N LYS A 356 7.65 14.12 16.79
CA LYS A 356 7.51 15.58 16.53
C LYS A 356 6.67 15.88 15.29
N ILE A 357 6.86 15.12 14.20
CA ILE A 357 6.10 15.30 12.95
C ILE A 357 4.63 14.87 13.15
N GLU A 358 4.39 13.75 13.83
CA GLU A 358 3.04 13.22 14.10
C GLU A 358 2.26 14.04 15.14
N ASP A 359 2.92 14.63 16.13
CA ASP A 359 2.32 15.55 17.12
C ASP A 359 1.86 16.85 16.44
N ARG A 360 2.73 17.49 15.67
CA ARG A 360 2.37 18.68 14.86
C ARG A 360 1.17 18.39 13.94
N GLN A 361 1.15 17.21 13.32
CA GLN A 361 0.04 16.78 12.46
C GLN A 361 -1.28 16.59 13.24
N ARG A 362 -1.22 16.16 14.51
CA ARG A 362 -2.39 16.07 15.42
C ARG A 362 -2.87 17.46 15.87
N GLU A 363 -1.96 18.37 16.22
CA GLU A 363 -2.27 19.76 16.58
C GLU A 363 -2.97 20.50 15.42
N GLU A 364 -2.44 20.37 14.20
CA GLU A 364 -3.06 20.95 13.00
C GLU A 364 -4.43 20.35 12.68
N ALA A 365 -4.67 19.08 13.02
CA ALA A 365 -5.96 18.42 12.85
C ALA A 365 -6.98 18.93 13.88
N ALA A 366 -6.58 19.05 15.15
CA ALA A 366 -7.40 19.64 16.20
C ALA A 366 -7.78 21.09 15.87
N LYS A 367 -6.82 21.92 15.42
CA LYS A 367 -7.08 23.29 14.98
C LYS A 367 -8.05 23.35 13.80
N ARG A 368 -7.85 22.53 12.76
CA ARG A 368 -8.80 22.46 11.61
C ARG A 368 -10.22 22.09 12.04
N ALA A 369 -10.37 21.15 12.98
CA ALA A 369 -11.67 20.78 13.52
C ALA A 369 -12.32 21.91 14.34
N GLN A 370 -11.53 22.60 15.18
CA GLN A 370 -11.98 23.77 15.95
C GLN A 370 -12.42 24.93 15.05
N ASP A 371 -11.68 25.20 13.97
CA ASP A 371 -11.97 26.27 13.00
C ASP A 371 -13.10 25.89 12.02
N GLY A 372 -13.60 24.64 12.05
CA GLY A 372 -14.61 24.14 11.11
C GLY A 372 -14.12 24.00 9.66
N VAL A 373 -12.81 23.86 9.44
CA VAL A 373 -12.16 23.88 8.11
C VAL A 373 -11.94 22.46 7.59
N GLU A 374 -12.66 22.08 6.54
CA GLU A 374 -12.37 20.85 5.78
C GLU A 374 -10.99 20.93 5.11
N TRP A 375 -10.27 19.80 5.08
CA TRP A 375 -9.03 19.72 4.31
C TRP A 375 -9.31 19.64 2.81
N GLN A 376 -8.57 20.40 2.01
CA GLN A 376 -8.52 20.28 0.56
C GLN A 376 -7.05 20.03 0.15
N PRO A 377 -6.76 18.98 -0.64
CA PRO A 377 -5.45 18.78 -1.23
C PRO A 377 -5.02 19.97 -2.09
N ARG A 378 -3.70 20.20 -2.19
CA ARG A 378 -3.11 21.28 -2.99
C ARG A 378 -3.03 20.91 -4.46
N LEU A 379 -2.52 19.73 -4.80
CA LEU A 379 -2.17 19.35 -6.17
C LEU A 379 -3.30 18.59 -6.88
N PHE A 380 -4.25 18.05 -6.12
CA PHE A 380 -5.37 17.24 -6.63
C PHE A 380 -6.72 17.88 -6.33
N ARG A 381 -7.65 17.76 -7.29
CA ARG A 381 -9.06 18.18 -7.16
C ARG A 381 -9.98 16.98 -7.11
N ARG A 382 -11.15 17.13 -6.49
CA ARG A 382 -12.18 16.09 -6.55
C ARG A 382 -12.61 15.87 -8.01
N VAL A 383 -12.86 14.61 -8.34
CA VAL A 383 -13.51 14.23 -9.60
C VAL A 383 -14.93 14.79 -9.63
N LYS A 384 -15.33 15.31 -10.80
CA LYS A 384 -16.66 15.84 -11.10
C LYS A 384 -17.37 14.86 -12.04
N SER A 385 -18.70 14.89 -12.05
CA SER A 385 -19.52 14.08 -12.98
C SER A 385 -19.33 14.39 -14.47
N THR A 386 -18.57 15.43 -14.80
CA THR A 386 -18.18 15.81 -16.17
C THR A 386 -16.79 15.34 -16.56
N ASP A 387 -15.98 14.87 -15.61
CA ASP A 387 -14.64 14.37 -15.90
C ASP A 387 -14.75 12.95 -16.46
N VAL A 388 -14.22 12.71 -17.66
CA VAL A 388 -14.16 11.36 -18.24
C VAL A 388 -12.90 10.65 -17.76
N VAL A 389 -12.85 10.36 -16.46
CA VAL A 389 -11.73 9.70 -15.78
C VAL A 389 -12.20 8.39 -15.15
N GLY A 390 -11.25 7.59 -14.65
CA GLY A 390 -11.55 6.33 -14.01
C GLY A 390 -12.54 6.47 -12.84
N GLU A 391 -13.63 5.71 -12.89
CA GLU A 391 -14.80 5.83 -12.00
C GLU A 391 -14.47 5.70 -10.49
N ASP A 392 -13.41 4.97 -10.14
CA ASP A 392 -12.99 4.69 -8.77
C ASP A 392 -12.01 5.75 -8.18
N LEU A 393 -11.65 6.78 -8.96
CA LEU A 393 -10.82 7.90 -8.52
C LEU A 393 -11.67 8.97 -7.82
N GLU A 394 -11.31 9.29 -6.59
CA GLU A 394 -11.91 10.40 -5.83
C GLU A 394 -11.25 11.74 -6.16
N TRP A 395 -9.98 11.69 -6.54
CA TRP A 395 -9.08 12.82 -6.74
C TRP A 395 -8.27 12.61 -8.02
N ILE A 396 -8.21 13.64 -8.87
CA ILE A 396 -7.36 13.72 -10.07
C ILE A 396 -6.53 14.99 -10.02
N ILE A 397 -5.49 15.07 -10.83
CA ILE A 397 -4.59 16.22 -10.83
C ILE A 397 -5.38 17.52 -11.12
N HIS A 398 -5.08 18.60 -10.37
CA HIS A 398 -5.87 19.83 -10.43
C HIS A 398 -5.71 20.57 -11.76
N THR A 399 -4.46 20.70 -12.21
CA THR A 399 -4.11 21.31 -13.50
C THR A 399 -4.58 20.43 -14.66
N HIS A 400 -5.27 21.02 -15.62
CA HIS A 400 -5.62 20.34 -16.85
C HIS A 400 -4.38 20.16 -17.74
N VAL A 401 -3.99 18.92 -18.00
CA VAL A 401 -3.02 18.58 -19.05
C VAL A 401 -3.80 18.11 -20.27
N ASP A 402 -3.67 18.82 -21.39
CA ASP A 402 -4.40 18.58 -22.62
C ASP A 402 -3.89 17.31 -23.33
N PRO A 403 -4.72 16.26 -23.51
CA PRO A 403 -4.28 15.01 -24.13
C PRO A 403 -3.88 15.16 -25.61
N HIS A 404 -4.36 16.21 -26.30
CA HIS A 404 -4.08 16.47 -27.72
C HIS A 404 -2.92 17.44 -27.96
N ALA A 405 -2.43 18.11 -26.91
CA ALA A 405 -1.31 19.03 -27.01
C ALA A 405 0.01 18.30 -27.36
N SER A 406 0.97 19.04 -27.91
CA SER A 406 2.30 18.49 -28.19
C SER A 406 3.00 18.05 -26.89
N ALA A 407 3.94 17.12 -26.98
CA ALA A 407 4.74 16.67 -25.83
C ALA A 407 5.45 17.82 -25.11
N GLU A 408 5.85 18.87 -25.85
CA GLU A 408 6.43 20.11 -25.30
C GLU A 408 5.43 20.91 -24.46
N GLU A 409 4.21 21.13 -24.97
CA GLU A 409 3.19 21.89 -24.24
C GLU A 409 2.61 21.07 -23.07
N GLN A 410 2.44 19.76 -23.23
CA GLN A 410 2.13 18.84 -22.11
C GLN A 410 3.23 18.87 -21.05
N THR A 411 4.51 18.88 -21.43
CA THR A 411 5.64 19.02 -20.50
C THR A 411 5.58 20.36 -19.76
N LYS A 412 5.31 21.47 -20.47
CA LYS A 412 5.14 22.79 -19.85
C LYS A 412 3.95 22.84 -18.89
N GLN A 413 2.83 22.23 -19.25
CA GLN A 413 1.67 22.07 -18.37
C GLN A 413 2.04 21.24 -17.12
N MET A 414 2.79 20.15 -17.29
CA MET A 414 3.26 19.30 -16.19
C MET A 414 4.21 20.04 -15.22
N LEU A 415 5.14 20.84 -15.77
CA LEU A 415 6.07 21.68 -15.00
C LEU A 415 5.39 22.95 -14.42
N SER A 416 4.13 23.24 -14.76
CA SER A 416 3.35 24.30 -14.11
C SER A 416 2.69 23.86 -12.80
N ILE A 417 2.56 22.54 -12.57
CA ILE A 417 1.80 21.99 -11.43
C ILE A 417 2.58 22.11 -10.12
N TYR A 418 3.84 21.68 -10.13
CA TYR A 418 4.73 21.65 -8.97
C TYR A 418 6.20 21.61 -9.43
N PRO A 419 7.18 22.02 -8.61
CA PRO A 419 8.60 21.82 -8.88
C PRO A 419 8.99 20.32 -8.90
N ILE A 420 9.36 19.81 -10.07
CA ILE A 420 9.70 18.39 -10.31
C ILE A 420 11.18 18.22 -10.71
N VAL A 421 11.75 19.15 -11.48
CA VAL A 421 13.14 19.07 -11.99
C VAL A 421 14.07 20.10 -11.34
N ASP A 422 15.36 19.82 -11.33
CA ASP A 422 16.40 20.66 -10.69
C ASP A 422 16.38 22.12 -11.18
N GLY A 423 16.47 23.06 -10.24
CA GLY A 423 16.47 24.50 -10.51
C GLY A 423 15.11 25.08 -10.95
N GLN A 424 14.06 24.26 -11.05
CA GLN A 424 12.71 24.72 -11.41
C GLN A 424 12.14 25.63 -10.33
N LYS A 425 11.67 26.81 -10.75
CA LYS A 425 10.98 27.77 -9.88
C LYS A 425 9.48 27.73 -10.17
N LEU A 426 8.66 27.77 -9.12
CA LEU A 426 7.23 28.02 -9.25
C LEU A 426 7.01 29.42 -9.87
N ASP A 427 6.28 29.48 -10.98
CA ASP A 427 5.78 30.76 -11.50
C ASP A 427 4.71 31.29 -10.54
N GLY A 428 4.96 32.50 -9.99
CA GLY A 428 4.09 33.16 -9.03
C GLY A 428 2.64 33.36 -9.51
N ASN A 429 2.40 33.31 -10.82
CA ASN A 429 1.06 33.45 -11.41
C ASN A 429 0.29 32.12 -11.56
N LEU A 430 0.98 30.97 -11.47
CA LEU A 430 0.40 29.63 -11.64
C LEU A 430 0.33 28.84 -10.33
N VAL A 431 0.70 29.47 -9.22
CA VAL A 431 0.60 28.90 -7.87
C VAL A 431 -0.86 28.56 -7.57
N ILE A 432 -1.17 27.27 -7.45
CA ILE A 432 -2.42 26.81 -6.82
C ILE A 432 -2.50 27.52 -5.46
N PRO A 433 -3.54 28.35 -5.18
CA PRO A 433 -3.45 29.40 -4.18
C PRO A 433 -2.85 28.87 -2.87
N PRO A 434 -1.76 29.47 -2.36
CA PRO A 434 -1.19 29.03 -1.09
C PRO A 434 -2.32 29.06 -0.07
N ARG A 435 -2.51 27.94 0.62
CA ARG A 435 -3.64 27.71 1.54
C ARG A 435 -3.85 28.97 2.36
N LYS A 436 -4.97 29.67 2.14
CA LYS A 436 -5.30 30.87 2.91
C LYS A 436 -5.20 30.48 4.38
N GLU A 437 -4.19 31.01 5.07
CA GLU A 437 -4.15 30.91 6.52
C GLU A 437 -5.48 31.47 7.03
N SER A 438 -6.08 30.75 7.98
CA SER A 438 -7.34 31.12 8.58
C SER A 438 -7.16 32.47 9.26
N ALA A 439 -7.50 33.55 8.55
CA ALA A 439 -7.47 34.89 9.08
C ALA A 439 -8.39 34.91 10.30
N SER A 440 -7.79 35.00 11.49
CA SER A 440 -8.52 35.02 12.74
C SER A 440 -9.34 36.30 12.77
N LYS A 441 -10.62 36.18 12.39
CA LYS A 441 -11.60 37.21 12.69
C LYS A 441 -11.81 37.19 14.20
N ALA A 442 -11.03 38.01 14.90
CA ALA A 442 -11.30 38.33 16.29
C ALA A 442 -12.73 38.88 16.37
N ILE A 443 -13.62 38.08 16.96
CA ILE A 443 -14.97 38.52 17.31
C ILE A 443 -14.79 39.50 18.50
N PRO A 444 -15.34 40.73 18.44
CA PRO A 444 -15.28 41.64 19.58
C PRO A 444 -15.93 41.01 20.80
N ALA A 445 -15.29 41.14 21.97
CA ALA A 445 -15.87 40.65 23.20
C ALA A 445 -17.07 41.51 23.61
N GLU A 446 -18.29 40.98 23.45
CA GLU A 446 -19.46 41.55 24.10
C GLU A 446 -19.51 41.09 25.56
N SER A 447 -19.54 42.07 26.45
CA SER A 447 -19.72 41.87 27.88
C SER A 447 -21.18 41.55 28.16
N SER A 448 -21.45 40.40 28.79
CA SER A 448 -22.75 40.10 29.40
C SER A 448 -22.59 39.96 30.89
N GLU A 449 -23.33 40.81 31.62
CA GLU A 449 -23.31 40.87 33.07
C GLU A 449 -23.96 39.64 33.70
N SER A 450 -23.56 39.33 34.93
CA SER A 450 -24.18 38.28 35.73
C SER A 450 -25.41 38.82 36.48
N PRO A 451 -26.45 37.99 36.66
CA PRO A 451 -27.33 38.13 37.80
C PRO A 451 -27.29 36.90 38.71
N THR A 452 -27.21 37.18 40.00
CA THR A 452 -27.36 36.22 41.10
C THR A 452 -28.81 35.76 41.24
N SER A 453 -29.04 34.52 41.66
CA SER A 453 -30.25 34.16 42.40
C SER A 453 -30.01 32.93 43.28
N SER A 454 -30.82 32.82 44.34
CA SER A 454 -30.61 31.97 45.50
C SER A 454 -31.31 30.61 45.43
N SER A 455 -30.84 29.70 46.28
CA SER A 455 -31.44 28.43 46.68
C SER A 455 -32.97 28.41 46.81
N ASP A 456 -33.58 27.26 46.48
CA ASP A 456 -34.41 26.56 47.47
C ASP A 456 -34.49 25.03 47.26
N LYS A 457 -34.86 24.31 48.33
CA LYS A 457 -34.87 22.82 48.39
C LYS A 457 -36.29 22.24 48.36
N VAL A 458 -36.49 21.09 47.69
CA VAL A 458 -37.43 20.04 48.13
C VAL A 458 -36.83 18.66 47.80
N ALA A 459 -37.07 17.66 48.65
CA ALA A 459 -36.53 16.30 48.54
C ALA A 459 -37.62 15.25 48.28
N ALA A 460 -37.24 14.07 47.75
CA ALA A 460 -38.02 12.85 47.80
C ALA A 460 -37.15 11.58 47.69
N GLU A 461 -37.40 10.60 48.55
CA GLU A 461 -36.92 9.20 48.47
C GLU A 461 -38.08 8.31 47.96
N ALA A 462 -37.97 7.03 47.61
CA ALA A 462 -36.93 5.99 47.74
C ALA A 462 -37.14 4.98 46.56
N PRO A 463 -36.64 3.71 46.52
CA PRO A 463 -35.70 3.00 47.40
C PRO A 463 -34.55 2.25 46.69
N ILE A 464 -33.69 1.64 47.51
CA ILE A 464 -32.50 0.85 47.15
C ILE A 464 -32.87 -0.58 46.75
N VAL A 465 -32.18 -1.15 45.75
CA VAL A 465 -32.13 -2.60 45.47
C VAL A 465 -30.68 -3.05 45.32
N VAL A 466 -30.32 -4.15 45.97
CA VAL A 466 -28.97 -4.75 45.99
C VAL A 466 -28.96 -6.07 45.22
N PRO A 467 -27.90 -6.33 44.43
CA PRO A 467 -27.31 -7.67 44.37
C PRO A 467 -25.77 -7.60 44.59
N VAL A 468 -25.25 -8.21 45.65
CA VAL A 468 -24.67 -9.57 45.67
C VAL A 468 -23.33 -9.68 44.92
N ALA A 469 -22.26 -9.87 45.69
CA ALA A 469 -20.90 -10.06 45.20
C ALA A 469 -20.61 -11.53 44.84
N VAL A 470 -19.67 -11.73 43.91
CA VAL A 470 -19.09 -13.03 43.53
C VAL A 470 -17.56 -12.88 43.62
N PRO A 471 -16.81 -13.85 44.19
CA PRO A 471 -15.42 -13.63 44.58
C PRO A 471 -14.46 -13.56 43.38
N ALA A 472 -13.44 -12.71 43.49
CA ALA A 472 -12.36 -12.62 42.52
C ALA A 472 -11.42 -13.84 42.61
N ALA A 473 -11.05 -14.40 41.46
CA ALA A 473 -9.93 -15.32 41.35
C ALA A 473 -8.63 -14.51 41.32
N VAL A 474 -7.66 -14.88 42.16
CA VAL A 474 -6.33 -14.26 42.16
C VAL A 474 -5.54 -14.79 40.97
N VAL A 475 -5.06 -13.87 40.13
CA VAL A 475 -4.00 -14.13 39.15
C VAL A 475 -2.78 -13.34 39.62
N GLU A 476 -1.64 -14.00 39.76
CA GLU A 476 -0.39 -13.32 40.12
C GLU A 476 0.09 -12.44 38.96
N GLU A 477 0.19 -11.13 39.19
CA GLU A 477 0.86 -10.22 38.26
C GLU A 477 2.39 -10.40 38.37
N GLU A 478 3.01 -10.97 37.34
CA GLU A 478 4.46 -10.82 37.15
C GLU A 478 4.78 -9.34 36.92
N LYS A 479 5.47 -8.72 37.89
CA LYS A 479 5.90 -7.32 37.78
C LYS A 479 6.93 -7.17 36.65
N LEU A 480 6.67 -6.24 35.73
CA LEU A 480 7.65 -5.81 34.74
C LEU A 480 8.94 -5.29 35.41
N PRO A 481 10.10 -5.45 34.75
CA PRO A 481 11.30 -4.67 35.06
C PRO A 481 10.98 -3.17 34.98
N SER A 482 11.46 -2.39 35.96
CA SER A 482 11.11 -0.96 36.11
C SER A 482 11.41 -0.13 34.87
N GLU A 483 12.48 -0.45 34.14
CA GLU A 483 12.93 0.24 32.92
C GLU A 483 11.85 0.29 31.82
N ILE A 484 10.97 -0.73 31.72
CA ILE A 484 9.90 -0.76 30.73
C ILE A 484 8.71 0.11 31.17
N ALA A 485 8.44 0.18 32.48
CA ALA A 485 7.39 1.04 33.02
C ALA A 485 7.72 2.53 32.84
N ASP A 486 8.99 2.91 33.07
CA ASP A 486 9.47 4.28 32.91
C ASP A 486 9.43 4.74 31.43
N LEU A 487 9.69 3.83 30.48
CA LEU A 487 9.60 4.10 29.04
C LEU A 487 8.14 4.26 28.54
N LEU A 488 7.18 3.63 29.23
CA LEU A 488 5.75 3.81 28.97
C LEU A 488 5.18 5.08 29.64
N GLN A 489 5.68 5.49 30.80
CA GLN A 489 5.24 6.73 31.46
C GLN A 489 5.79 7.99 30.78
N SER A 490 7.01 7.93 30.22
CA SER A 490 7.62 9.07 29.50
C SER A 490 6.96 9.40 28.16
N THR A 491 6.10 8.52 27.63
CA THR A 491 5.46 8.67 26.30
C THR A 491 3.98 9.03 26.34
N GLY A 492 3.37 9.21 27.53
CA GLY A 492 1.95 9.58 27.65
C GLY A 492 1.64 10.47 28.85
N LYS A 493 1.09 11.66 28.61
CA LYS A 493 0.40 12.43 29.66
C LYS A 493 -0.95 11.78 29.98
N PRO A 494 -1.30 11.52 31.25
CA PRO A 494 -2.66 11.15 31.62
C PRO A 494 -3.63 12.28 31.27
N ALA A 495 -4.84 11.94 30.80
CA ALA A 495 -5.90 12.91 30.64
C ALA A 495 -6.38 13.41 32.02
N GLU A 496 -6.67 14.71 32.14
CA GLU A 496 -7.27 15.26 33.35
C GLU A 496 -8.67 14.66 33.59
N ALA A 497 -9.02 14.45 34.85
CA ALA A 497 -10.15 13.61 35.25
C ALA A 497 -11.52 14.22 34.89
N GLY A 498 -12.06 13.83 33.73
CA GLY A 498 -13.49 13.93 33.40
C GLY A 498 -14.21 12.59 33.60
N PRO A 499 -15.53 12.58 33.83
CA PRO A 499 -16.29 11.34 34.01
C PRO A 499 -16.27 10.49 32.72
N LEU A 500 -16.03 9.19 32.89
CA LEU A 500 -16.02 8.21 31.81
C LEU A 500 -17.40 8.12 31.13
N LEU A 501 -17.49 8.57 29.89
CA LEU A 501 -18.67 8.39 29.04
C LEU A 501 -18.87 6.90 28.71
N SER A 502 -20.05 6.35 29.00
CA SER A 502 -20.38 4.96 28.69
C SER A 502 -20.70 4.78 27.21
N PHE A 503 -19.79 4.11 26.49
CA PHE A 503 -19.91 3.75 25.05
C PHE A 503 -21.20 2.99 24.68
N THR A 504 -21.94 2.45 25.65
CA THR A 504 -23.20 1.73 25.45
C THR A 504 -24.38 2.59 25.01
N ASP A 505 -24.35 3.91 25.24
CA ASP A 505 -25.51 4.78 24.97
C ASP A 505 -25.47 5.46 23.60
N GLU A 506 -24.30 5.60 22.99
CA GLU A 506 -24.18 6.09 21.59
C GLU A 506 -24.55 5.01 20.58
N MET A 507 -24.20 3.73 20.82
CA MET A 507 -24.53 2.61 19.93
C MET A 507 -26.04 2.39 19.68
N LYS A 508 -26.93 3.01 20.47
CA LYS A 508 -28.39 2.94 20.28
C LYS A 508 -28.95 4.03 19.36
N LYS A 509 -28.18 5.03 18.95
CA LYS A 509 -28.66 6.13 18.10
C LYS A 509 -28.54 5.86 16.59
N ASP A 510 -27.62 4.99 16.18
CA ASP A 510 -27.27 4.77 14.76
C ASP A 510 -27.89 3.51 14.12
N LEU A 511 -28.91 2.90 14.75
CA LEU A 511 -29.64 1.78 14.16
C LEU A 511 -30.86 2.27 13.37
N PRO A 512 -30.98 1.97 12.05
CA PRO A 512 -32.18 2.28 11.29
C PRO A 512 -33.38 1.48 11.83
N ASN A 513 -34.51 2.17 12.05
CA ASN A 513 -35.76 1.50 12.39
C ASN A 513 -36.20 0.58 11.23
N ALA A 514 -36.13 -0.74 11.45
CA ALA A 514 -36.72 -1.72 10.56
C ALA A 514 -38.24 -1.53 10.55
N LYS A 515 -38.81 -1.16 9.41
CA LYS A 515 -40.26 -1.16 9.20
C LYS A 515 -40.74 -2.59 8.98
N GLN A 516 -41.83 -2.95 9.67
CA GLN A 516 -42.71 -4.07 9.32
C GLN A 516 -43.52 -3.72 8.07
#